data_AF-K1S956-F1
#
_entry.id   AF-K1S956-F1
#
_cell.length_a   1.000
_cell.length_b   1.000
_cell.length_c   1.000
_cell.angle_alpha   90.00
_cell.angle_beta   90.00
_cell.angle_gamma   90.00
#
_symmetry.space_group_name_H-M   'P 1'
#
loop_
_entity.id
_entity.type
_entity.pdbx_description
1 polymer ?
#
loop_
_entity_poly.entity_id
_entity_poly.type
_entity_poly.pdbx_seq_one_letter_code
_entity_poly.pdbx_strand_id
1 'polypeptide(L)'
;KYYKAILQNLFFAMLNSPITPEGSTELSERHFRNGRSDYDNNKLMRYESMFKNPQLFVELANRTVPFLNGGLFDCLDDKDNGVYIDGFSDRETVKKALIVPDYLFFGEEVGKNLDLSGWYGDNKKKKVCASGIIDILKRYNFTVEENTPFDQEVSLDPELLGKVFENLLASYNPETQTTARKQTGSFYTPREIVQYMVDESLVAHLKRTVGTNSRNNTAS
;
A
#
# COMPACT_ATOMS: atom_id res chain seq x y z
N LYS A 1 -4.11 -18.28 4.74
CA LYS A 1 -3.55 -17.22 5.62
C LYS A 1 -3.12 -16.03 4.77
N TYR A 2 -4.08 -15.33 4.18
CA TYR A 2 -3.85 -14.30 3.17
C TYR A 2 -3.10 -13.09 3.73
N TYR A 3 -3.57 -12.52 4.85
CA TYR A 3 -2.92 -11.39 5.50
C TYR A 3 -1.42 -11.63 5.75
N LYS A 4 -1.09 -12.79 6.32
CA LYS A 4 0.27 -13.13 6.73
C LYS A 4 1.21 -13.41 5.55
N ALA A 5 0.77 -14.21 4.57
CA ALA A 5 1.62 -14.54 3.43
C ALA A 5 1.69 -13.41 2.40
N ILE A 6 0.58 -12.72 2.14
CA ILE A 6 0.46 -11.75 1.04
C ILE A 6 0.58 -10.32 1.55
N LEU A 7 -0.31 -9.87 2.44
CA LEU A 7 -0.39 -8.45 2.81
C LEU A 7 0.82 -7.96 3.62
N GLN A 8 1.29 -8.74 4.60
CA GLN A 8 2.51 -8.39 5.35
C GLN A 8 3.72 -8.24 4.41
N ASN A 9 3.92 -9.18 3.47
CA ASN A 9 5.01 -9.09 2.50
C ASN A 9 4.82 -7.92 1.52
N LEU A 10 3.58 -7.64 1.09
CA LEU A 10 3.25 -6.51 0.22
C LEU A 10 3.65 -5.17 0.85
N PHE A 11 3.20 -4.91 2.08
CA PHE A 11 3.48 -3.64 2.74
C PHE A 11 4.96 -3.50 3.15
N PHE A 12 5.49 -4.45 3.93
CA PHE A 12 6.80 -4.30 4.55
C PHE A 12 7.99 -4.67 3.64
N ALA A 13 7.81 -5.63 2.72
CA ALA A 13 8.91 -6.19 1.92
C ALA A 13 8.84 -5.89 0.40
N MET A 14 7.72 -5.36 -0.11
CA MET A 14 7.62 -4.92 -1.51
C MET A 14 7.51 -3.40 -1.59
N LEU A 15 6.46 -2.80 -1.03
CA LEU A 15 6.25 -1.36 -1.15
C LEU A 15 7.40 -0.56 -0.50
N ASN A 16 7.97 -1.03 0.61
CA ASN A 16 9.13 -0.44 1.30
C ASN A 16 10.51 -0.96 0.83
N SER A 17 10.57 -1.78 -0.23
CA SER A 17 11.85 -2.23 -0.81
C SER A 17 11.95 -1.87 -2.30
N PRO A 18 13.05 -1.26 -2.77
CA PRO A 18 13.27 -1.05 -4.20
C PRO A 18 13.35 -2.39 -4.94
N ILE A 19 13.22 -2.37 -6.27
CA ILE A 19 13.31 -3.59 -7.08
C ILE A 19 14.78 -3.95 -7.37
N THR A 20 15.61 -2.94 -7.58
CA THR A 20 17.04 -3.06 -7.88
C THR A 20 17.87 -2.15 -6.94
N PRO A 21 19.16 -2.46 -6.72
CA PRO A 21 20.07 -1.55 -6.04
C PRO A 21 20.22 -0.22 -6.79
N GLU A 22 20.56 0.85 -6.07
CA GLU A 22 20.81 2.17 -6.69
C GLU A 22 21.90 2.09 -7.77
N GLY A 23 21.59 2.55 -8.98
CA GLY A 23 22.49 2.47 -10.14
C GLY A 23 22.61 1.09 -10.79
N SER A 24 21.86 0.07 -10.34
CA SER A 24 21.86 -1.28 -10.90
C SER A 24 20.54 -1.64 -11.59
N THR A 25 20.60 -2.55 -12.56
CA THR A 25 19.45 -3.20 -13.21
C THR A 25 19.19 -4.63 -12.68
N GLU A 26 19.99 -5.09 -11.71
CA GLU A 26 19.86 -6.44 -11.13
C GLU A 26 18.71 -6.51 -10.12
N LEU A 27 17.83 -7.51 -10.29
CA LEU A 27 16.60 -7.71 -9.50
C LEU A 27 16.89 -8.40 -8.15
N SER A 28 17.76 -7.82 -7.31
CA SER A 28 18.28 -8.47 -6.09
C SER A 28 17.63 -8.01 -4.78
N GLU A 29 17.09 -6.79 -4.69
CA GLU A 29 16.64 -6.18 -3.41
C GLU A 29 15.36 -6.83 -2.83
N ARG A 30 14.54 -7.46 -3.67
CA ARG A 30 13.30 -8.16 -3.26
C ARG A 30 13.47 -9.66 -3.34
N HIS A 31 13.67 -10.29 -2.19
CA HIS A 31 13.79 -11.74 -2.05
C HIS A 31 13.24 -12.24 -0.70
N PHE A 32 13.08 -13.56 -0.56
CA PHE A 32 12.81 -14.20 0.74
C PHE A 32 14.09 -14.28 1.57
N ARG A 33 13.96 -13.99 2.87
CA ARG A 33 15.06 -13.97 3.84
C ARG A 33 15.83 -15.29 3.89
N ASN A 34 17.15 -15.22 3.81
CA ASN A 34 18.04 -16.37 3.84
C ASN A 34 18.95 -16.35 5.10
N GLY A 35 18.52 -17.07 6.14
CA GLY A 35 19.36 -17.33 7.31
C GLY A 35 19.42 -16.21 8.34
N ARG A 36 20.59 -16.05 8.99
CA ARG A 36 20.76 -15.19 10.18
C ARG A 36 21.17 -13.75 9.89
N SER A 37 21.85 -13.47 8.79
CA SER A 37 22.21 -12.11 8.35
C SER A 37 20.97 -11.22 8.26
N ASP A 38 19.89 -11.82 7.79
CA ASP A 38 18.67 -11.13 7.44
C ASP A 38 17.74 -10.98 8.65
N TYR A 39 18.12 -11.49 9.84
CA TYR A 39 17.17 -11.77 10.92
C TYR A 39 16.33 -10.54 11.32
N ASP A 40 16.90 -9.34 11.28
CA ASP A 40 16.17 -8.10 11.56
C ASP A 40 15.85 -7.21 10.37
N ASN A 41 16.19 -7.63 9.15
CA ASN A 41 15.77 -6.92 7.95
C ASN A 41 14.26 -7.06 7.73
N ASN A 42 13.53 -5.94 7.90
CA ASN A 42 12.09 -5.82 7.70
C ASN A 42 11.71 -5.58 6.23
N LYS A 43 12.67 -5.35 5.33
CA LYS A 43 12.44 -5.11 3.90
C LYS A 43 12.47 -6.39 3.04
N LEU A 44 12.69 -7.55 3.66
CA LEU A 44 12.79 -8.84 3.00
C LEU A 44 11.58 -9.74 3.30
N MET A 45 11.19 -10.55 2.30
CA MET A 45 9.97 -11.34 2.37
C MET A 45 10.10 -12.49 3.39
N ARG A 46 8.98 -12.77 4.07
CA ARG A 46 8.82 -13.82 5.08
C ARG A 46 7.85 -14.91 4.59
N TYR A 47 7.85 -16.04 5.31
CA TYR A 47 6.88 -17.12 5.12
C TYR A 47 6.95 -17.82 3.76
N GLU A 48 8.15 -17.99 3.21
CA GLU A 48 8.43 -18.70 1.96
C GLU A 48 7.70 -20.06 1.87
N SER A 49 7.67 -20.82 2.98
CA SER A 49 6.99 -22.11 3.10
C SER A 49 5.46 -22.07 2.97
N MET A 50 4.83 -20.88 2.89
CA MET A 50 3.41 -20.74 2.57
C MET A 50 3.13 -20.68 1.06
N PHE A 51 4.18 -20.63 0.22
CA PHE A 51 4.06 -20.54 -1.23
C PHE A 51 4.38 -21.87 -1.92
N LYS A 52 3.57 -22.25 -2.90
CA LYS A 52 3.85 -23.42 -3.78
C LYS A 52 5.01 -23.18 -4.74
N ASN A 53 5.21 -21.92 -5.14
CA ASN A 53 6.32 -21.47 -5.96
C ASN A 53 6.74 -20.07 -5.47
N PRO A 54 7.71 -19.97 -4.55
CA PRO A 54 8.18 -18.70 -4.01
C PRO A 54 8.81 -17.80 -5.09
N GLN A 55 9.55 -18.38 -6.04
CA GLN A 55 10.23 -17.61 -7.09
C GLN A 55 9.24 -16.88 -8.00
N LEU A 56 8.14 -17.54 -8.38
CA LEU A 56 7.07 -16.91 -9.15
C LEU A 56 6.40 -15.76 -8.38
N PHE A 57 6.30 -15.85 -7.05
CA PHE A 57 5.78 -14.77 -6.23
C PHE A 57 6.70 -13.54 -6.22
N VAL A 58 8.02 -13.75 -6.15
CA VAL A 58 9.03 -12.68 -6.29
C VAL A 58 8.99 -12.05 -7.68
N GLU A 59 8.90 -12.85 -8.75
CA GLU A 59 8.76 -12.35 -10.12
C GLU A 59 7.50 -11.49 -10.29
N LEU A 60 6.36 -11.96 -9.78
CA LEU A 60 5.10 -11.21 -9.79
C LEU A 60 5.24 -9.89 -9.02
N ALA A 61 5.81 -9.92 -7.80
CA ALA A 61 6.03 -8.73 -7.00
C ALA A 61 6.90 -7.68 -7.73
N ASN A 62 7.99 -8.11 -8.37
CA ASN A 62 8.88 -7.22 -9.13
C ASN A 62 8.22 -6.68 -10.41
N ARG A 63 7.25 -7.40 -10.99
CA ARG A 63 6.54 -6.96 -12.19
C ARG A 63 5.35 -6.04 -11.91
N THR A 64 4.64 -6.22 -10.78
CA THR A 64 3.35 -5.53 -10.54
C THR A 64 3.34 -4.55 -9.38
N VAL A 65 4.27 -4.65 -8.43
CA VAL A 65 4.26 -3.82 -7.21
C VAL A 65 5.31 -2.73 -7.32
N PRO A 66 4.94 -1.44 -7.35
CA PRO A 66 5.92 -0.34 -7.38
C PRO A 66 6.71 -0.28 -6.06
N PHE A 67 7.76 0.54 -6.03
CA PHE A 67 8.37 0.98 -4.78
C PHE A 67 7.73 2.31 -4.36
N LEU A 68 7.36 2.43 -3.08
CA LEU A 68 6.83 3.64 -2.47
C LEU A 68 7.70 3.95 -1.25
N ASN A 69 8.51 5.01 -1.32
CA ASN A 69 9.48 5.38 -0.29
C ASN A 69 8.90 5.28 1.13
N GLY A 70 9.62 4.60 2.02
CA GLY A 70 9.08 3.74 3.07
C GLY A 70 8.16 4.33 4.15
N GLY A 71 8.08 5.66 4.33
CA GLY A 71 7.54 6.31 5.53
C GLY A 71 6.08 5.98 5.92
N LEU A 72 5.29 5.42 5.00
CA LEU A 72 3.92 4.94 5.26
C LEU A 72 3.87 3.44 5.66
N PHE A 73 4.85 2.65 5.23
CA PHE A 73 4.92 1.19 5.41
C PHE A 73 6.19 0.75 6.16
N ASP A 74 6.77 1.67 6.94
CA ASP A 74 7.83 1.35 7.90
C ASP A 74 7.25 0.53 9.05
N CYS A 75 7.94 -0.56 9.37
CA CYS A 75 7.52 -1.48 10.42
C CYS A 75 7.74 -0.84 11.81
N LEU A 76 6.67 -0.78 12.60
CA LEU A 76 6.61 -0.15 13.92
C LEU A 76 7.02 -1.12 15.06
N ASP A 77 7.52 -2.31 14.74
CA ASP A 77 8.04 -3.28 15.72
C ASP A 77 9.38 -2.79 16.34
N ASP A 78 9.34 -2.33 17.59
CA ASP A 78 10.53 -2.10 18.43
C ASP A 78 11.00 -3.44 19.04
N LYS A 79 11.83 -4.14 18.28
CA LYS A 79 12.31 -5.49 18.59
C LYS A 79 13.29 -5.55 19.76
N ASP A 80 14.02 -4.47 20.00
CA ASP A 80 15.01 -4.35 21.07
C ASP A 80 14.31 -4.29 22.43
N ASN A 81 13.22 -3.52 22.53
CA ASN A 81 12.33 -3.52 23.70
C ASN A 81 11.26 -4.63 23.65
N GLY A 82 11.24 -5.45 22.60
CA GLY A 82 10.35 -6.62 22.46
C GLY A 82 8.89 -6.30 22.14
N VAL A 83 8.62 -5.09 21.65
CA VAL A 83 7.30 -4.62 21.21
C VAL A 83 7.08 -5.02 19.74
N TYR A 84 5.93 -5.64 19.46
CA TYR A 84 5.57 -6.10 18.11
C TYR A 84 4.17 -5.64 17.76
N ILE A 85 4.06 -4.45 17.18
CA ILE A 85 2.80 -3.79 16.80
C ILE A 85 2.26 -4.39 15.50
N ASP A 86 3.10 -4.44 14.47
CA ASP A 86 2.77 -5.01 13.16
C ASP A 86 2.93 -6.53 13.13
N GLY A 87 3.76 -7.05 14.04
CA GLY A 87 4.06 -8.46 14.16
C GLY A 87 4.77 -9.01 12.92
N PHE A 88 5.57 -8.20 12.24
CA PHE A 88 6.35 -8.60 11.07
C PHE A 88 7.67 -9.25 11.50
N SER A 89 7.55 -10.33 12.26
CA SER A 89 8.63 -10.95 13.02
C SER A 89 8.75 -12.44 12.77
N ASP A 90 9.96 -12.98 12.91
CA ASP A 90 10.18 -14.42 12.85
C ASP A 90 9.90 -15.16 14.17
N ARG A 91 9.69 -14.44 15.28
CA ARG A 91 9.38 -15.02 16.59
C ARG A 91 8.06 -15.79 16.56
N GLU A 92 8.09 -17.06 16.97
CA GLU A 92 6.94 -17.96 16.88
C GLU A 92 5.75 -17.54 17.77
N THR A 93 6.00 -16.81 18.85
CA THR A 93 4.97 -16.19 19.69
C THR A 93 4.24 -15.07 18.95
N VAL A 94 4.98 -14.13 18.36
CA VAL A 94 4.46 -13.01 17.56
C VAL A 94 3.69 -13.54 16.34
N LYS A 95 4.25 -14.55 15.66
CA LYS A 95 3.61 -15.28 14.56
C LYS A 95 2.23 -15.88 14.89
N LYS A 96 1.92 -16.11 16.17
CA LYS A 96 0.63 -16.65 16.65
C LYS A 96 -0.31 -15.59 17.23
N ALA A 97 0.22 -14.44 17.64
CA ALA A 97 -0.56 -13.36 18.24
C ALA A 97 -1.51 -12.70 17.23
N LEU A 98 -1.02 -12.37 16.03
CA LEU A 98 -1.81 -11.69 14.99
C LEU A 98 -2.41 -12.71 14.00
N ILE A 99 -3.73 -12.89 14.07
CA ILE A 99 -4.51 -13.75 13.17
C ILE A 99 -5.66 -12.93 12.58
N VAL A 100 -5.55 -12.59 11.30
CA VAL A 100 -6.66 -12.01 10.52
C VAL A 100 -7.30 -13.12 9.68
N PRO A 101 -8.59 -13.46 9.89
CA PRO A 101 -9.24 -14.53 9.14
C PRO A 101 -9.37 -14.26 7.64
N ASP A 102 -9.12 -15.28 6.81
CA ASP A 102 -9.14 -15.15 5.35
C ASP A 102 -10.52 -14.75 4.80
N TYR A 103 -11.61 -15.11 5.49
CA TYR A 103 -12.98 -14.77 5.07
C TYR A 103 -13.31 -13.27 5.12
N LEU A 104 -12.49 -12.45 5.79
CA LEU A 104 -12.61 -10.98 5.75
C LEU A 104 -12.15 -10.42 4.39
N PHE A 105 -11.26 -11.14 3.71
CA PHE A 105 -10.74 -10.75 2.40
C PHE A 105 -11.57 -11.33 1.26
N PHE A 106 -11.95 -12.60 1.39
CA PHE A 106 -12.73 -13.34 0.40
C PHE A 106 -14.07 -13.73 1.02
N GLY A 107 -15.18 -13.25 0.44
CA GLY A 107 -16.53 -13.41 0.96
C GLY A 107 -17.10 -14.81 0.75
N GLU A 108 -16.41 -15.82 1.26
CA GLU A 108 -16.83 -17.22 1.27
C GLU A 108 -18.09 -17.42 2.13
N GLU A 109 -18.51 -18.67 2.33
CA GLU A 109 -19.79 -19.01 2.97
C GLU A 109 -19.98 -18.40 4.37
N VAL A 110 -18.88 -18.09 5.07
CA VAL A 110 -18.84 -17.40 6.38
C VAL A 110 -19.48 -16.00 6.32
N GLY A 111 -19.49 -15.34 5.16
CA GLY A 111 -20.15 -14.04 4.97
C GLY A 111 -21.68 -14.12 4.96
N LYS A 112 -22.28 -15.31 4.89
CA LYS A 112 -23.74 -15.52 4.81
C LYS A 112 -24.35 -15.61 6.22
N ASN A 113 -25.51 -14.97 6.43
CA ASN A 113 -26.28 -14.99 7.69
C ASN A 113 -25.57 -14.35 8.90
N LEU A 114 -24.77 -13.31 8.70
CA LEU A 114 -24.20 -12.54 9.81
C LEU A 114 -25.29 -11.75 10.54
N ASP A 115 -25.28 -11.78 11.87
CA ASP A 115 -26.09 -10.89 12.70
C ASP A 115 -25.32 -9.59 12.93
N LEU A 116 -25.76 -8.53 12.26
CA LEU A 116 -25.23 -7.17 12.42
C LEU A 116 -26.23 -6.25 13.12
N SER A 117 -27.31 -6.80 13.71
CA SER A 117 -28.38 -6.00 14.32
C SER A 117 -27.90 -5.15 15.50
N GLY A 118 -26.92 -5.64 16.26
CA GLY A 118 -26.28 -4.87 17.34
C GLY A 118 -25.44 -3.69 16.85
N TRP A 119 -24.87 -3.75 15.64
CA TRP A 119 -24.05 -2.66 15.09
C TRP A 119 -24.92 -1.59 14.41
N TYR A 120 -25.94 -2.00 13.67
CA TYR A 120 -26.87 -1.09 12.98
C TYR A 120 -28.01 -0.58 13.87
N GLY A 121 -28.21 -1.13 15.07
CA GLY A 121 -29.39 -0.88 15.90
C GLY A 121 -30.71 -1.41 15.30
N ASP A 122 -30.65 -2.22 14.24
CA ASP A 122 -31.81 -2.67 13.47
C ASP A 122 -31.98 -4.20 13.55
N ASN A 123 -33.04 -4.64 14.22
CA ASN A 123 -33.43 -6.05 14.35
C ASN A 123 -33.69 -6.77 13.01
N LYS A 124 -33.85 -6.04 11.89
CA LYS A 124 -33.95 -6.64 10.54
C LYS A 124 -32.59 -7.07 9.97
N LYS A 125 -31.47 -6.64 10.57
CA LYS A 125 -30.09 -6.98 10.17
C LYS A 125 -29.55 -8.25 10.85
N LYS A 126 -30.41 -9.14 11.34
CA LYS A 126 -30.02 -10.42 11.97
C LYS A 126 -29.50 -11.48 11.01
N LYS A 127 -29.74 -11.30 9.71
CA LYS A 127 -29.19 -12.15 8.64
C LYS A 127 -28.80 -11.28 7.45
N VAL A 128 -27.57 -10.80 7.45
CA VAL A 128 -26.98 -10.06 6.34
C VAL A 128 -25.98 -10.95 5.61
N CYS A 129 -25.85 -10.78 4.30
CA CYS A 129 -24.73 -11.34 3.54
C CYS A 129 -23.67 -10.24 3.39
N ALA A 130 -22.52 -10.39 4.04
CA ALA A 130 -21.36 -9.55 3.78
C ALA A 130 -20.53 -10.14 2.64
N SER A 131 -19.77 -9.28 1.96
CA SER A 131 -18.76 -9.67 0.97
C SER A 131 -17.38 -9.36 1.54
N GLY A 132 -16.36 -10.16 1.18
CA GLY A 132 -14.98 -9.90 1.60
C GLY A 132 -14.46 -8.63 0.94
N ILE A 133 -13.48 -7.96 1.57
CA ILE A 133 -13.04 -6.64 1.10
C ILE A 133 -12.49 -6.67 -0.34
N ILE A 134 -11.86 -7.77 -0.75
CA ILE A 134 -11.36 -7.93 -2.13
C ILE A 134 -12.51 -8.05 -3.13
N ASP A 135 -13.61 -8.70 -2.76
CA ASP A 135 -14.80 -8.85 -3.61
C ASP A 135 -15.67 -7.59 -3.65
N ILE A 136 -15.54 -6.72 -2.65
CA ILE A 136 -16.08 -5.36 -2.67
C ILE A 136 -15.25 -4.49 -3.62
N LEU A 137 -13.92 -4.45 -3.43
CA LEU A 137 -13.02 -3.63 -4.26
C LEU A 137 -13.11 -3.98 -5.75
N LYS A 138 -13.22 -5.28 -6.10
CA LYS A 138 -13.41 -5.74 -7.49
C LYS A 138 -14.68 -5.24 -8.20
N ARG A 139 -15.67 -4.71 -7.47
CA ARG A 139 -16.92 -4.16 -8.09
C ARG A 139 -16.74 -2.74 -8.58
N TYR A 140 -15.65 -2.08 -8.21
CA TYR A 140 -15.37 -0.70 -8.56
C TYR A 140 -14.25 -0.65 -9.60
N ASN A 141 -14.40 0.23 -10.59
CA ASN A 141 -13.33 0.49 -11.54
C ASN A 141 -12.43 1.60 -10.96
N PHE A 142 -11.18 1.28 -10.69
CA PHE A 142 -10.18 2.24 -10.25
C PHE A 142 -9.44 2.79 -11.47
N THR A 143 -9.95 3.87 -12.06
CA THR A 143 -9.29 4.56 -13.18
C THR A 143 -8.27 5.56 -12.67
N VAL A 144 -7.18 5.71 -13.42
CA VAL A 144 -6.19 6.80 -13.22
C VAL A 144 -6.54 8.00 -14.11
N GLU A 145 -7.26 7.75 -15.20
CA GLU A 145 -7.71 8.78 -16.15
C GLU A 145 -8.96 9.50 -15.62
N GLU A 146 -9.00 10.81 -15.82
CA GLU A 146 -10.18 11.63 -15.58
C GLU A 146 -11.31 11.19 -16.52
N ASN A 147 -12.46 10.85 -15.95
CA ASN A 147 -13.62 10.44 -16.72
C ASN A 147 -14.06 11.55 -17.67
N THR A 148 -14.22 11.22 -18.95
CA THR A 148 -15.01 12.08 -19.83
C THR A 148 -16.48 12.02 -19.38
N PRO A 149 -17.35 12.98 -19.75
CA PRO A 149 -18.76 12.97 -19.34
C PRO A 149 -19.57 11.73 -19.75
N PHE A 150 -19.01 10.86 -20.60
CA PHE A 150 -19.63 9.62 -21.06
C PHE A 150 -19.21 8.37 -20.26
N ASP A 151 -18.16 8.43 -19.43
CA ASP A 151 -17.63 7.31 -18.64
C ASP A 151 -18.15 7.29 -17.18
N GLN A 152 -19.17 8.09 -16.88
CA GLN A 152 -19.48 8.55 -15.53
C GLN A 152 -20.08 7.48 -14.58
N GLU A 153 -20.51 6.31 -15.06
CA GLU A 153 -21.31 5.36 -14.25
C GLU A 153 -20.51 4.36 -13.39
N VAL A 154 -19.20 4.16 -13.60
CA VAL A 154 -18.46 3.01 -12.96
C VAL A 154 -17.11 3.36 -12.32
N SER A 155 -16.50 4.49 -12.67
CA SER A 155 -15.14 4.85 -12.23
C SER A 155 -15.12 5.60 -10.89
N LEU A 156 -14.30 5.15 -9.95
CA LEU A 156 -14.08 5.85 -8.68
C LEU A 156 -13.09 7.02 -8.84
N ASP A 157 -13.51 8.19 -8.37
CA ASP A 157 -12.70 9.41 -8.32
C ASP A 157 -11.43 9.24 -7.44
N PRO A 158 -10.21 9.54 -7.95
CA PRO A 158 -8.99 9.58 -7.15
C PRO A 158 -9.07 10.48 -5.90
N GLU A 159 -9.87 11.54 -5.90
CA GLU A 159 -10.08 12.40 -4.72
C GLU A 159 -10.86 11.66 -3.61
N LEU A 160 -11.78 10.76 -3.98
CA LEU A 160 -12.49 9.91 -3.03
C LEU A 160 -11.55 8.91 -2.35
N LEU A 161 -10.58 8.34 -3.09
CA LEU A 161 -9.52 7.51 -2.53
C LEU A 161 -8.68 8.29 -1.51
N GLY A 162 -8.28 9.52 -1.85
CA GLY A 162 -7.58 10.42 -0.93
C GLY A 162 -8.36 10.66 0.36
N LYS A 163 -9.65 11.01 0.26
CA LYS A 163 -10.53 11.22 1.42
C LYS A 163 -10.76 9.97 2.27
N VAL A 164 -10.93 8.80 1.65
CA VAL A 164 -11.04 7.52 2.37
C VAL A 164 -9.76 7.21 3.14
N PHE A 165 -8.61 7.36 2.49
CA PHE A 165 -7.31 7.15 3.12
C PHE A 165 -7.05 8.13 4.28
N GLU A 166 -7.37 9.41 4.08
CA GLU A 166 -7.29 10.44 5.12
C GLU A 166 -8.21 10.20 6.32
N ASN A 167 -9.40 9.63 6.10
CA ASN A 167 -10.34 9.28 7.16
C ASN A 167 -9.86 8.06 7.96
N LEU A 168 -9.29 7.05 7.28
CA LEU A 168 -8.67 5.89 7.93
C LEU A 168 -7.42 6.27 8.73
N LEU A 169 -6.64 7.27 8.29
CA LEU A 169 -5.54 7.85 9.08
C LEU A 169 -6.00 8.81 10.19
N ALA A 170 -7.26 9.30 10.13
CA ALA A 170 -7.87 10.13 11.17
C ALA A 170 -8.59 9.32 12.25
N SER A 171 -8.96 8.06 12.00
CA SER A 171 -9.62 7.18 12.96
C SER A 171 -8.66 6.67 14.05
N TYR A 172 -8.29 7.59 14.94
CA TYR A 172 -8.07 7.44 16.38
C TYR A 172 -7.31 6.20 16.90
N ASN A 173 -6.15 6.45 17.50
CA ASN A 173 -5.65 5.61 18.60
C ASN A 173 -6.31 6.09 19.92
N PRO A 174 -7.17 5.29 20.58
CA PRO A 174 -7.87 5.70 21.80
C PRO A 174 -6.95 5.95 23.00
N GLU A 175 -5.77 5.33 23.03
CA GLU A 175 -4.87 5.38 24.19
C GLU A 175 -3.92 6.60 24.16
N THR A 176 -3.55 7.10 22.98
CA THR A 176 -2.50 8.12 22.83
C THR A 176 -3.02 9.51 22.44
N GLN A 177 -4.27 9.64 22.00
CA GLN A 177 -4.87 10.86 21.41
C GLN A 177 -4.07 11.46 20.23
N THR A 178 -3.10 10.73 19.67
CA THR A 178 -2.31 11.15 18.52
C THR A 178 -2.89 10.58 17.22
N THR A 179 -3.15 11.44 16.24
CA THR A 179 -3.47 11.02 14.88
C THR A 179 -2.20 10.59 14.16
N ALA A 180 -2.24 9.44 13.47
CA ALA A 180 -1.13 8.89 12.69
C ALA A 180 -0.56 9.90 11.67
N ARG A 181 -1.43 10.81 11.18
CA ARG A 181 -1.12 11.99 10.34
C ARG A 181 0.17 12.73 10.73
N LYS A 182 0.47 12.90 12.03
CA LYS A 182 1.68 13.62 12.49
C LYS A 182 2.96 12.78 12.52
N GLN A 183 2.86 11.46 12.51
CA GLN A 183 4.02 10.56 12.62
C GLN A 183 4.48 10.03 11.25
N THR A 184 3.57 9.77 10.31
CA THR A 184 3.91 9.21 8.98
C THR A 184 4.09 10.26 7.87
N GLY A 185 3.83 11.54 8.16
CA GLY A 185 3.90 12.63 7.16
C GLY A 185 2.99 12.48 5.94
N SER A 186 2.07 11.50 5.96
CA SER A 186 1.30 11.05 4.81
C SER A 186 0.06 11.92 4.61
N PHE A 187 0.23 13.05 3.93
CA PHE A 187 -0.86 13.93 3.49
C PHE A 187 -1.11 13.74 1.98
N TYR A 188 -2.37 13.76 1.58
CA TYR A 188 -2.72 13.81 0.17
C TYR A 188 -2.44 15.22 -0.37
N THR A 189 -1.64 15.33 -1.44
CA THR A 189 -1.37 16.61 -2.10
C THR A 189 -2.59 17.00 -2.95
N PRO A 190 -3.25 18.15 -2.69
CA PRO A 190 -4.39 18.58 -3.49
C PRO A 190 -4.03 18.73 -4.97
N ARG A 191 -4.98 18.41 -5.85
CA ARG A 191 -4.74 18.31 -7.29
C ARG A 191 -4.18 19.59 -7.91
N GLU A 192 -4.67 20.76 -7.48
CA GLU A 192 -4.18 22.07 -7.94
C GLU A 192 -2.67 22.24 -7.71
N ILE A 193 -2.16 21.75 -6.57
CA ILE A 193 -0.75 21.78 -6.22
C ILE A 193 0.05 20.80 -7.08
N VAL A 194 -0.47 19.60 -7.33
CA VAL A 194 0.17 18.61 -8.23
C VAL A 194 0.29 19.16 -9.64
N GLN A 195 -0.79 19.73 -10.18
CA GLN A 195 -0.81 20.33 -11.52
C GLN A 195 0.23 21.45 -11.65
N TYR A 196 0.22 22.40 -10.70
CA TYR A 196 1.21 23.48 -10.65
C TYR A 196 2.67 22.97 -10.58
N MET A 197 2.93 21.95 -9.76
CA MET A 197 4.27 21.35 -9.66
C MET A 197 4.72 20.68 -10.97
N VAL A 198 3.80 20.01 -11.67
CA VAL A 198 4.08 19.38 -12.97
C VAL A 198 4.35 20.43 -14.04
N ASP A 199 3.51 21.47 -14.13
CA ASP A 199 3.63 22.52 -15.13
C ASP A 199 4.94 23.31 -14.96
N GLU A 200 5.27 23.76 -13.75
CA GLU A 200 6.55 24.44 -13.49
C GLU A 200 7.76 23.52 -13.74
N SER A 201 7.66 22.22 -13.41
CA SER A 201 8.73 21.25 -13.68
C SER A 201 8.96 21.05 -15.18
N LEU A 202 7.89 20.93 -15.97
CA LEU A 202 7.95 20.83 -17.43
C LEU A 202 8.47 22.12 -18.06
N VAL A 203 7.98 23.29 -17.63
CA VAL A 203 8.43 24.60 -18.10
C VAL A 203 9.92 24.80 -17.79
N ALA A 204 10.39 24.48 -16.58
CA ALA A 204 11.79 24.57 -16.21
C ALA A 204 12.67 23.60 -17.01
N HIS A 205 12.21 22.35 -17.21
CA HIS A 205 12.91 21.37 -18.04
C HIS A 205 13.02 21.84 -19.49
N LEU A 206 11.92 22.24 -20.12
CA LEU A 206 11.90 22.71 -21.52
C LEU A 206 12.74 23.98 -21.71
N LYS A 207 12.68 24.95 -20.78
CA LYS A 207 13.56 26.13 -20.79
C LYS A 207 15.05 25.75 -20.78
N ARG A 208 15.43 24.74 -20.01
CA ARG A 208 16.82 24.24 -19.93
C ARG A 208 17.23 23.47 -21.19
N THR A 209 16.36 22.62 -21.73
CA THR A 209 16.68 21.71 -22.83
C THR A 209 16.59 22.38 -24.22
N VAL A 210 15.72 23.39 -24.39
CA VAL A 210 15.50 24.10 -25.67
C VAL A 210 16.14 25.50 -25.67
N GLY A 211 16.26 26.16 -24.51
CA GLY A 211 16.74 27.54 -24.40
C GLY A 211 18.24 27.75 -24.67
N THR A 212 19.01 26.69 -24.93
CA THR A 212 20.46 26.75 -25.18
C THR A 212 20.86 26.98 -26.64
N ASN A 213 19.93 26.97 -27.60
CA ASN A 213 20.23 27.11 -29.04
C ASN A 213 19.93 28.51 -29.63
N SER A 214 19.98 29.59 -28.84
CA SER A 214 19.65 30.94 -29.33
C SER A 214 20.58 32.07 -28.87
N ARG A 215 21.89 31.78 -28.72
CA ARG A 215 22.95 32.80 -28.74
C ARG A 215 24.22 32.26 -29.40
N ASN A 216 24.32 32.47 -30.72
CA ASN A 216 25.57 32.74 -31.47
C ASN A 216 25.26 32.80 -32.97
N ASN A 217 24.62 33.91 -33.41
CA ASN A 217 24.71 34.36 -34.80
C ASN A 217 24.27 35.84 -34.89
N THR A 218 25.14 36.73 -34.41
CA THR A 218 25.20 38.12 -34.88
C THR A 218 26.45 38.22 -35.75
N ALA A 219 26.23 38.39 -37.06
CA ALA A 219 27.29 38.51 -38.06
C ALA A 219 27.85 39.94 -38.13
N SER A 220 28.91 40.07 -38.95
CA SER A 220 29.67 41.30 -39.31
C SER A 220 30.73 41.72 -38.31
#